data_AF-A0A1I6GEW2-F1
#
_entry.id   AF-A0A1I6GEW2-F1
#
_cell.length_a   1.000
_cell.length_b   1.000
_cell.length_c   1.000
_cell.angle_alpha   90.00
_cell.angle_beta   90.00
_cell.angle_gamma   90.00
#
_symmetry.space_group_name_H-M   'P 1'
#
loop_
_entity.id
_entity.type
_entity.pdbx_description
1 polymer ?
#
loop_
_entity_poly.entity_id
_entity_poly.type
_entity_poly.pdbx_seq_one_letter_code
_entity_poly.pdbx_strand_id
1 'polypeptide(L)' 'MAYLDPKTLTCPKCDFSDEIRIVVGVGPSSEPGDTPYRRFQNSGGFIKGTKEDGTRDGTLLCPNDGTIVWTNKAGKKANP' A
#
# COMPACT_ATOMS: atom_id res chain seq x y z
N MET A 1 17.93 -0.13 -3.23
CA MET A 1 17.71 -0.81 -1.93
C MET A 1 16.23 -0.79 -1.63
N ALA A 2 15.69 -1.84 -1.00
CA ALA A 2 14.31 -1.87 -0.52
C ALA A 2 14.29 -1.98 1.00
N TYR A 3 13.43 -1.21 1.65
CA TYR A 3 13.24 -1.24 3.10
C TYR A 3 11.79 -1.53 3.45
N LEU A 4 11.58 -2.05 4.66
CA LEU A 4 10.25 -2.27 5.22
C LEU A 4 9.83 -1.04 6.02
N ASP A 5 8.67 -0.51 5.66
CA ASP A 5 8.00 0.62 6.29
C ASP A 5 6.71 0.09 6.94
N PRO A 6 6.70 -0.16 8.26
CA PRO A 6 5.47 -0.47 8.97
C PRO A 6 4.57 0.77 8.98
N LYS A 7 3.32 0.60 8.58
CA LYS A 7 2.35 1.68 8.47
C LYS A 7 1.01 1.24 9.04
N THR A 8 0.50 2.00 10.01
CA THR A 8 -0.88 1.84 10.48
C THR A 8 -1.83 2.48 9.46
N LEU A 9 -2.82 1.73 9.02
CA LEU A 9 -3.92 2.23 8.21
C LEU A 9 -5.18 2.29 9.06
N THR A 10 -5.96 3.35 8.88
CA THR A 10 -7.27 3.51 9.52
C THR A 10 -8.31 3.68 8.43
N CYS A 11 -9.39 2.91 8.50
CA CYS A 11 -10.51 3.04 7.61
C CYS A 11 -11.30 4.31 7.96
N PRO A 12 -11.55 5.22 7.00
CA PRO A 12 -12.25 6.48 7.27
C PRO A 12 -13.77 6.32 7.49
N LYS A 13 -14.34 5.12 7.30
CA LYS A 13 -15.78 4.88 7.43
C LYS A 13 -16.18 4.15 8.72
N CYS A 14 -15.35 3.22 9.18
CA CYS A 14 -15.67 2.36 10.34
C CYS A 14 -14.60 2.43 11.44
N ASP A 15 -13.63 3.34 11.31
CA ASP A 15 -12.52 3.57 12.25
C ASP A 15 -11.64 2.34 12.55
N PHE A 16 -11.83 1.24 11.81
CA PHE A 16 -10.99 0.06 11.92
C PHE A 16 -9.55 0.42 11.54
N SER A 17 -8.62 0.13 12.46
CA SER A 17 -7.20 0.40 12.25
C SER A 17 -6.38 -0.87 12.44
N ASP A 18 -5.37 -1.04 11.58
CA ASP A 18 -4.43 -2.15 11.70
C ASP A 18 -3.08 -1.80 11.09
N GLU A 19 -2.04 -2.51 11.53
CA GLU A 19 -0.69 -2.35 11.01
C GLU A 19 -0.48 -3.18 9.74
N ILE A 20 0.01 -2.52 8.70
CA ILE A 20 0.49 -3.17 7.48
C ILE A 20 2.00 -3.00 7.34
N ARG A 21 2.64 -3.88 6.58
CA ARG A 21 4.05 -3.72 6.21
C ARG A 21 4.17 -3.41 4.74
N ILE A 22 4.79 -2.28 4.42
CA ILE A 22 5.01 -1.83 3.06
C ILE A 22 6.49 -2.01 2.73
N VAL A 23 6.78 -2.68 1.62
CA VAL A 23 8.11 -2.65 1.01
C VAL A 23 8.17 -1.40 0.15
N VAL A 24 9.10 -0.50 0.50
CA VAL A 24 9.44 0.67 -0.30
C VAL A 24 10.77 0.39 -0.96
N GLY A 25 10.76 0.29 -2.29
CA GLY A 25 11.95 -0.03 -3.06
C GLY A 25 12.40 1.13 -3.94
N VAL A 26 13.71 1.38 -3.89
CA VAL A 26 14.45 2.22 -4.83
C VAL A 26 15.23 1.28 -5.74
N GLY A 27 14.86 1.23 -7.02
CA GLY A 27 15.51 0.36 -8.01
C GLY A 27 16.94 0.86 -8.31
N PRO A 28 17.80 0.02 -8.93
CA PRO A 28 19.15 0.44 -9.32
C PRO A 28 19.16 1.55 -10.39
N SER A 29 18.03 1.78 -11.06
CA SER A 29 17.82 2.86 -12.03
C SER A 29 17.00 4.04 -11.46
N SER A 30 16.72 4.05 -10.15
CA SER A 30 15.96 5.14 -9.54
C SER A 30 16.89 6.31 -9.21
N GLU A 31 16.61 7.46 -9.80
CA GLU A 31 17.37 8.70 -9.60
C GLU A 31 16.92 9.43 -8.33
N PRO A 32 17.72 10.36 -7.78
CA PRO A 32 17.27 11.29 -6.75
C PRO A 32 16.04 12.08 -7.27
N GLY A 33 14.87 11.84 -6.69
CA GLY A 33 13.59 12.42 -7.13
C GLY A 33 12.65 11.43 -7.82
N ASP A 34 13.08 10.19 -8.07
CA ASP A 34 12.21 9.12 -8.53
C ASP A 34 11.17 8.74 -7.47
N THR A 35 10.00 8.31 -7.94
CA THR A 35 8.95 7.86 -7.03
C THR A 35 9.20 6.39 -6.68
N PRO A 36 9.59 6.05 -5.43
CA PRO A 36 9.88 4.67 -5.07
C PRO A 36 8.62 3.83 -5.20
N TYR A 37 8.77 2.59 -5.70
CA TYR A 37 7.64 1.68 -5.75
C TYR A 37 7.28 1.26 -4.32
N ARG A 38 5.97 1.15 -4.05
CA ARG A 38 5.45 0.75 -2.74
C ARG A 38 4.59 -0.48 -2.94
N ARG A 39 4.87 -1.56 -2.20
CA ARG A 39 4.06 -2.78 -2.24
C ARG A 39 3.82 -3.25 -0.82
N PHE A 40 2.56 -3.51 -0.45
CA PHE A 40 2.30 -4.17 0.82
C PHE A 40 2.84 -5.61 0.78
N GLN A 41 3.63 -5.96 1.79
CA GLN A 41 4.09 -7.33 2.04
C GLN A 41 3.08 -8.06 2.93
N ASN A 42 2.59 -7.38 3.97
CA ASN A 42 1.57 -7.88 4.87
C ASN A 42 0.38 -6.92 4.88
N SER A 43 -0.83 -7.46 4.69
CA SER A 43 -2.08 -6.71 4.71
C SER A 43 -2.68 -6.57 6.12
N GLY A 44 -2.11 -7.23 7.13
CA GLY A 44 -2.76 -7.33 8.44
C GLY A 44 -4.17 -7.92 8.29
N GLY A 45 -5.11 -7.34 9.02
CA GLY A 45 -6.55 -7.60 8.97
C GLY A 45 -7.29 -7.00 7.78
N PHE A 46 -6.60 -6.30 6.87
CA PHE A 46 -7.22 -5.77 5.64
C PHE A 46 -7.37 -6.83 4.54
N ILE A 47 -8.43 -6.72 3.74
CA ILE A 47 -8.69 -7.59 2.60
C ILE A 47 -7.84 -7.13 1.41
N LYS A 48 -7.20 -8.08 0.74
CA LYS A 48 -6.38 -7.80 -0.45
C LYS A 48 -7.30 -7.64 -1.66
N GLY A 49 -7.22 -6.50 -2.33
CA GLY A 49 -7.96 -6.28 -3.57
C GLY A 49 -7.44 -7.19 -4.68
N THR A 50 -8.37 -7.84 -5.36
CA THR A 50 -8.12 -8.69 -6.52
C THR A 50 -8.86 -8.14 -7.74
N LYS A 51 -8.22 -8.24 -8.90
CA LYS A 51 -8.81 -7.97 -10.21
C LYS A 51 -9.69 -9.14 -10.65
N GLU A 52 -10.43 -8.94 -11.74
CA GLU A 52 -11.28 -9.96 -12.36
C GLU A 52 -10.51 -11.22 -12.80
N ASP A 53 -9.22 -11.09 -13.08
CA ASP A 53 -8.31 -12.21 -13.42
C ASP A 53 -7.76 -12.96 -12.19
N GLY A 54 -8.20 -12.59 -10.97
CA GLY A 54 -7.72 -13.17 -9.71
C GLY A 54 -6.35 -12.66 -9.26
N THR A 55 -5.69 -11.80 -10.04
CA THR A 55 -4.42 -11.19 -9.63
C THR A 55 -4.64 -10.07 -8.61
N ARG A 56 -3.65 -9.81 -7.76
CA ARG A 56 -3.74 -8.72 -6.78
C ARG A 56 -3.73 -7.38 -7.52
N ASP A 57 -4.76 -6.56 -7.31
CA ASP A 57 -4.83 -5.22 -7.91
C ASP A 57 -3.78 -4.27 -7.31
N GLY A 58 -3.36 -4.56 -6.07
CA GLY A 58 -2.45 -3.70 -5.33
C GLY A 58 -3.16 -2.76 -4.36
N THR A 59 -4.44 -3.00 -4.08
CA THR A 59 -5.24 -2.27 -3.09
C THR A 59 -5.46 -3.09 -1.83
N LEU A 60 -5.72 -2.41 -0.72
CA LEU A 60 -6.22 -3.00 0.51
C LEU A 60 -7.59 -2.40 0.83
N LEU A 61 -8.54 -3.26 1.17
CA LEU A 61 -9.91 -2.92 1.50
C LEU A 61 -10.18 -3.19 2.98
N CYS A 62 -11.02 -2.36 3.59
CA CYS A 62 -11.49 -2.59 4.94
C CYS A 62 -12.37 -3.85 5.00
N PRO A 63 -12.16 -4.77 5.96
CA PRO A 63 -12.99 -5.97 6.09
C PRO A 63 -14.44 -5.69 6.48
N ASN A 64 -14.72 -4.54 7.11
CA ASN A 64 -16.04 -4.22 7.64
C ASN A 64 -16.98 -3.61 6.60
N ASP A 65 -16.44 -2.76 5.72
CA ASP A 65 -17.25 -1.94 4.80
C ASP A 65 -16.74 -1.94 3.35
N GLY A 66 -15.63 -2.62 3.07
CA GLY A 66 -15.07 -2.73 1.72
C GLY A 66 -14.42 -1.45 1.19
N THR A 67 -14.29 -0.38 1.99
CA THR A 67 -13.60 0.85 1.52
C THR A 67 -12.12 0.60 1.28
N ILE A 68 -11.60 1.14 0.18
CA ILE A 68 -10.17 1.11 -0.14
C ILE A 68 -9.43 1.99 0.87
N VAL A 69 -8.60 1.38 1.72
CA VAL A 69 -7.79 2.07 2.73
C VAL A 69 -6.37 2.33 2.25
N TRP A 70 -5.90 1.61 1.21
CA TRP A 70 -4.55 1.75 0.70
C TRP A 70 -4.42 1.26 -0.75
N THR A 71 -3.46 1.82 -1.49
CA THR A 71 -3.10 1.41 -2.84
C THR A 71 -1.57 1.46 -3.04
N ASN A 72 -1.06 0.56 -3.86
CA ASN A 72 0.33 0.51 -4.32
C ASN A 72 0.61 1.56 -5.41
N LYS A 73 -0.40 2.28 -5.88
CA LYS A 73 -0.18 3.46 -6.72
C LYS A 73 0.68 4.43 -5.93
N ALA A 74 1.85 4.70 -6.48
CA ALA A 74 2.79 5.63 -5.89
C ALA A 74 2.07 6.99 -5.71
N GLY A 75 1.95 7.44 -4.46
CA GLY A 75 1.42 8.76 -4.17
C GLY A 75 2.20 9.82 -4.94
N LYS A 76 1.55 10.94 -5.29
CA LYS A 76 2.15 12.06 -6.02
C LYS A 76 3.56 12.36 -5.49
N LYS A 77 4.49 12.57 -6.44
CA LYS A 77 5.89 12.98 -6.28
C LYS A 77 6.15 13.63 -4.91
N ALA A 78 7.17 13.13 -4.19
CA ALA A 78 7.76 13.90 -3.12
C ALA A 78 8.15 15.27 -3.71
N ASN A 79 7.49 16.32 -3.22
CA ASN A 79 7.79 17.68 -3.67
C ASN A 79 9.19 18.06 -3.14
N PRO A 80 10.02 18.78 -3.93
CA PRO A 80 11.34 19.23 -3.51
C PRO A 80 11.31 20.14 -2.29
#